data_AF-A0A7K0SU41-F1
#
_entry.id   AF-A0A7K0SU41-F1
#
_cell.length_a   1.000
_cell.length_b   1.000
_cell.length_c   1.000
_cell.angle_alpha   90.00
_cell.angle_beta   90.00
_cell.angle_gamma   90.00
#
_symmetry.space_group_name_H-M   'P 1'
#
loop_
_entity.id
_entity.type
_entity.pdbx_description
1 polymer ?
#
loop_
_entity_poly.entity_id
_entity_poly.type
_entity_poly.pdbx_seq_one_letter_code
_entity_poly.pdbx_strand_id
1 'polypeptide(L)'
;KRIEFRCPDPSSNPYLAFAAMLMAGLDGIINKIEPPAPVDKDLYELTGDEAAAIPQVPGSLDEVLNNLERDHEFLLKGGVFTKDLIDTWIEFKRKQEVDYVRLRPHPAEFELYYDI
;
A
#
# COMPACT_ATOMS: atom_id res chain seq x y z
N LYS A 1 25.78 -2.13 5.85
CA LYS A 1 24.50 -2.47 6.52
C LYS A 1 23.36 -2.00 5.63
N ARG A 2 22.21 -2.70 5.58
CA ARG A 2 21.04 -2.38 4.73
C ARG A 2 19.73 -2.74 5.45
N ILE A 3 18.62 -2.21 4.96
CA ILE A 3 17.25 -2.63 5.33
C ILE A 3 16.67 -3.41 4.13
N GLU A 4 15.90 -4.46 4.40
CA GLU A 4 15.14 -5.20 3.40
C GLU A 4 13.65 -4.93 3.60
N PHE A 5 13.02 -4.28 2.62
CA PHE A 5 11.58 -4.06 2.61
C PHE A 5 10.91 -5.11 1.72
N ARG A 6 10.11 -5.99 2.33
CA ARG A 6 9.62 -7.23 1.69
C ARG A 6 8.21 -7.12 1.11
N CYS A 7 7.54 -5.98 1.27
CA CYS A 7 6.18 -5.76 0.79
C CYS A 7 6.06 -5.63 -0.75
N PRO A 8 7.00 -5.01 -1.49
CA PRO A 8 6.85 -4.88 -2.94
C PRO A 8 6.90 -6.23 -3.66
N ASP A 9 6.02 -6.39 -4.66
CA ASP A 9 5.99 -7.57 -5.53
C ASP A 9 6.24 -7.20 -7.02
N PRO A 10 6.50 -8.19 -7.90
CA PRO A 10 6.85 -7.96 -9.30
C PRO A 10 5.75 -7.34 -10.19
N SER A 11 4.50 -7.21 -9.71
CA SER A 11 3.45 -6.48 -10.43
C SER A 11 3.66 -4.97 -10.43
N SER A 12 4.47 -4.47 -9.50
CA SER A 12 4.80 -3.04 -9.43
C SER A 12 5.72 -2.60 -10.57
N ASN A 13 5.58 -1.33 -10.99
CA ASN A 13 6.58 -0.72 -11.85
C ASN A 13 7.84 -0.45 -11.00
N PRO A 14 9.00 -1.08 -11.29
CA PRO A 14 10.18 -0.98 -10.43
C PRO A 14 10.73 0.46 -10.33
N TYR A 15 10.57 1.26 -11.38
CA TYR A 15 11.00 2.66 -11.36
C TYR A 15 10.16 3.49 -10.37
N LEU A 16 8.84 3.33 -10.41
CA LEU A 16 7.94 4.04 -9.50
C LEU A 16 8.10 3.52 -8.07
N ALA A 17 8.24 2.20 -7.89
CA ALA A 17 8.39 1.59 -6.58
C ALA A 17 9.68 2.05 -5.88
N PHE A 18 10.84 2.00 -6.55
CA PHE A 18 12.10 2.45 -5.97
C PHE A 18 12.11 3.97 -5.71
N ALA A 19 11.55 4.77 -6.62
CA ALA A 19 11.45 6.20 -6.40
C ALA A 19 10.55 6.53 -5.20
N ALA A 20 9.37 5.92 -5.09
CA ALA A 20 8.46 6.15 -3.97
C ALA A 20 9.06 5.73 -2.63
N MET A 21 9.72 4.57 -2.56
CA MET A 21 10.41 4.11 -1.34
C MET A 21 11.56 5.04 -0.93
N LEU A 22 12.34 5.54 -1.89
CA LEU A 22 13.40 6.50 -1.60
C LEU A 22 12.82 7.81 -1.05
N MET A 23 11.77 8.34 -1.69
CA MET A 23 11.10 9.56 -1.24
C MET A 23 10.53 9.42 0.17
N ALA A 24 9.87 8.29 0.48
CA ALA A 24 9.37 8.01 1.82
C ALA A 24 10.49 7.94 2.87
N GLY A 25 11.61 7.28 2.53
CA GLY A 25 12.78 7.21 3.41
C GLY A 25 13.43 8.58 3.66
N LEU A 26 13.52 9.43 2.63
CA LEU A 26 14.01 10.79 2.75
C LEU A 26 13.09 11.66 3.62
N ASP A 27 11.77 11.54 3.46
CA ASP A 27 10.81 12.24 4.29
C ASP A 27 10.95 11.88 5.77
N GLY A 28 11.11 10.59 6.07
CA GLY A 28 11.39 10.11 7.43
C GLY A 28 12.66 10.72 8.04
N ILE A 29 13.73 10.88 7.25
CA ILE A 29 14.97 11.52 7.71
C ILE A 29 14.76 13.01 7.98
N ILE A 30 14.11 13.72 7.06
CA ILE A 30 13.88 15.18 7.15
C ILE A 30 13.02 15.50 8.37
N ASN A 31 11.95 14.73 8.57
CA ASN A 31 10.98 14.93 9.65
C ASN A 31 11.39 14.24 10.96
N LYS A 32 12.52 13.52 10.98
CA LYS A 32 13.01 12.76 12.14
C LYS A 32 11.96 11.80 12.69
N ILE A 33 11.31 11.07 11.79
CA ILE A 33 10.28 10.09 12.15
C ILE A 33 10.98 8.89 12.81
N GLU A 34 10.71 8.68 14.10
CA GLU A 34 11.21 7.52 14.82
C GLU A 34 10.39 6.28 14.44
N PRO A 35 11.01 5.20 13.93
CA PRO A 35 10.28 3.97 13.68
C PRO A 35 9.81 3.34 15.01
N PRO A 36 8.72 2.57 14.99
CA PRO A 36 8.32 1.77 16.15
C PRO A 36 9.45 0.84 16.60
N ALA A 37 9.39 0.42 17.87
CA ALA A 37 10.31 -0.57 18.40
C ALA A 37 10.25 -1.86 17.55
N PRO A 38 11.39 -2.53 17.31
CA PRO A 38 11.42 -3.77 16.56
C PRO A 38 10.58 -4.84 17.27
N VAL A 39 9.86 -5.64 16.48
CA VAL A 39 9.07 -6.76 16.97
C VAL A 39 9.84 -8.05 16.70
N ASP A 40 10.40 -8.65 17.76
CA ASP A 40 11.16 -9.90 17.71
C ASP A 40 10.27 -11.14 17.98
N LYS A 41 9.04 -11.13 17.49
CA LYS A 41 8.06 -12.23 17.58
C LYS A 41 7.65 -12.69 16.17
N ASP A 42 7.17 -13.93 16.06
CA ASP A 42 6.51 -14.35 14.82
C ASP A 42 5.16 -13.62 14.68
N LEU A 43 5.06 -12.74 13.68
CA LEU A 43 3.86 -11.94 13.43
C LEU A 43 2.64 -12.80 13.04
N TYR A 44 2.85 -14.01 12.51
CA TYR A 44 1.75 -14.91 12.13
C TYR A 44 1.10 -15.60 13.34
N GLU A 45 1.80 -15.69 14.47
CA GLU A 45 1.31 -16.34 15.68
C GLU A 45 0.67 -15.36 16.67
N LEU A 46 0.74 -14.06 16.38
CA LEU A 46 0.10 -13.03 17.19
C LEU A 46 -1.42 -13.14 17.08
N THR A 47 -2.10 -13.04 18.22
CA THR A 47 -3.56 -13.10 18.29
C THR A 47 -4.10 -12.03 19.24
N GLY A 48 -5.39 -11.73 19.11
CA GLY A 48 -6.09 -10.79 19.98
C GLY A 48 -5.46 -9.39 19.99
N ASP A 49 -5.34 -8.81 21.17
CA ASP A 49 -4.89 -7.44 21.38
C ASP A 49 -3.45 -7.21 20.93
N GLU A 50 -2.57 -8.23 20.98
CA GLU A 50 -1.19 -8.09 20.53
C GLU A 50 -1.09 -7.91 19.01
N ALA A 51 -1.93 -8.61 18.24
CA ALA A 51 -1.96 -8.46 16.79
C ALA A 51 -2.58 -7.10 16.38
N ALA A 52 -3.64 -6.68 17.07
CA ALA A 52 -4.32 -5.41 16.81
C ALA A 52 -3.46 -4.18 17.11
N ALA A 53 -2.46 -4.31 17.99
CA ALA A 53 -1.52 -3.23 18.31
C ALA A 53 -0.48 -2.98 17.21
N ILE A 54 -0.31 -3.90 16.24
CA ILE A 54 0.70 -3.78 15.18
C ILE A 54 0.07 -3.17 13.93
N PRO A 55 0.57 -2.02 13.45
CA PRO A 55 0.12 -1.44 12.18
C PRO A 55 0.28 -2.45 11.04
N GLN A 56 -0.81 -2.67 10.30
CA GLN A 56 -0.83 -3.55 9.13
C GLN A 56 -0.78 -2.74 7.84
N VAL A 57 -0.32 -3.38 6.76
CA VAL A 57 -0.50 -2.82 5.42
C VAL A 57 -1.99 -2.85 5.04
N PRO A 58 -2.46 -1.96 4.15
CA PRO A 58 -3.85 -1.94 3.71
C PRO A 58 -4.31 -3.28 3.13
N GLY A 59 -5.58 -3.62 3.34
CA GLY A 59 -6.15 -4.92 2.97
C GLY A 59 -6.61 -5.02 1.51
N SER A 60 -6.63 -3.91 0.77
CA SER A 60 -7.07 -3.88 -0.62
C SER A 60 -6.37 -2.77 -1.42
N LEU A 61 -6.32 -2.94 -2.74
CA LEU A 61 -5.79 -1.90 -3.63
C LEU A 61 -6.59 -0.59 -3.52
N ASP A 62 -7.91 -0.65 -3.34
CA ASP A 62 -8.75 0.55 -3.18
C ASP A 62 -8.33 1.37 -1.94
N GLU A 63 -8.08 0.69 -0.83
CA GLU A 63 -7.59 1.32 0.40
C GLU A 63 -6.18 1.92 0.22
N VAL A 64 -5.28 1.22 -0.49
CA VAL A 64 -3.95 1.76 -0.85
C VAL A 64 -4.09 3.05 -1.66
N LEU A 65 -4.98 3.09 -2.65
CA LEU A 65 -5.19 4.27 -3.49
C LEU A 65 -5.79 5.43 -2.69
N ASN A 66 -6.71 5.17 -1.76
CA ASN A 66 -7.25 6.19 -0.86
C ASN A 66 -6.18 6.78 0.06
N ASN A 67 -5.27 5.94 0.57
CA ASN A 67 -4.16 6.41 1.41
C ASN A 67 -3.14 7.22 0.59
N LEU A 68 -2.82 6.78 -0.64
CA LEU A 68 -1.97 7.55 -1.55
C LEU A 68 -2.60 8.91 -1.87
N GLU A 69 -3.90 8.97 -2.17
CA GLU A 69 -4.62 10.22 -2.44
C GLU A 69 -4.53 11.20 -1.25
N ARG A 70 -4.60 10.69 -0.02
CA ARG A 70 -4.57 11.51 1.20
C ARG A 70 -3.16 11.92 1.65
N ASP A 71 -2.14 11.13 1.34
CA ASP A 71 -0.79 11.26 1.89
C ASP A 71 0.31 11.15 0.81
N HIS A 72 0.19 11.92 -0.28
CA HIS A 72 1.19 11.93 -1.37
C HIS A 72 2.16 13.12 -1.33
N GLU A 73 2.06 14.02 -0.34
CA GLU A 73 2.83 15.26 -0.29
C GLU A 73 4.36 15.02 -0.28
N PHE A 74 4.80 13.92 0.33
CA PHE A 74 6.21 13.53 0.34
C PHE A 74 6.73 13.18 -1.05
N LEU A 75 5.88 12.67 -1.95
CA LEU A 75 6.25 12.32 -3.33
C LEU A 75 6.42 13.55 -4.22
N LEU A 76 5.73 14.65 -3.91
CA LEU A 76 5.79 15.88 -4.69
C LEU A 76 7.08 16.67 -4.49
N LYS A 77 7.86 16.36 -3.44
CA LYS A 77 9.09 17.09 -3.12
C LYS A 77 10.10 16.98 -4.27
N GLY A 78 10.72 18.11 -4.61
CA GLY A 78 11.71 18.18 -5.70
C GLY A 78 11.15 17.93 -7.10
N GLY A 79 9.83 17.84 -7.28
CA GLY A 79 9.21 17.53 -8.56
C GLY A 79 9.50 16.11 -9.06
N VAL A 80 9.83 15.19 -8.15
CA VAL A 80 10.11 13.78 -8.49
C VAL A 80 8.85 13.09 -9.02
N PHE A 81 7.73 13.26 -8.32
CA PHE A 81 6.40 12.94 -8.83
C PHE A 81 5.64 14.25 -9.03
N THR A 82 4.90 14.34 -10.14
CA THR A 82 3.96 15.44 -10.37
C THR A 82 2.59 15.05 -9.84
N LYS A 83 1.78 16.03 -9.42
CA LYS A 83 0.41 15.76 -8.98
C LYS A 83 -0.41 15.09 -10.08
N ASP A 84 -0.26 15.55 -11.32
CA ASP A 84 -0.92 14.98 -12.50
C ASP A 84 -0.60 13.48 -12.71
N LEU A 85 0.66 13.08 -12.51
CA LEU A 85 1.05 11.66 -12.57
C LEU A 85 0.34 10.85 -11.49
N ILE A 86 0.29 11.35 -10.26
CA ILE A 86 -0.33 10.66 -9.12
C ILE A 86 -1.84 10.53 -9.35
N ASP A 87 -2.52 11.62 -9.69
CA ASP A 87 -3.96 11.64 -9.96
C ASP A 87 -4.31 10.68 -11.11
N THR A 88 -3.56 10.73 -12.21
CA THR A 88 -3.73 9.83 -13.37
C THR A 88 -3.49 8.37 -12.98
N TRP A 89 -2.48 8.10 -12.16
CA TRP A 89 -2.17 6.74 -11.71
C TRP A 89 -3.28 6.17 -10.83
N ILE A 90 -3.81 6.97 -9.91
CA ILE A 90 -4.94 6.59 -9.05
C ILE A 90 -6.18 6.28 -9.90
N GLU A 91 -6.55 7.17 -10.82
CA GLU A 91 -7.70 6.96 -11.70
C GLU A 91 -7.53 5.69 -12.55
N PHE A 92 -6.35 5.52 -13.15
CA PHE A 92 -6.03 4.35 -13.95
C PHE A 92 -6.19 3.06 -13.15
N LYS A 93 -5.58 2.99 -11.95
CA LYS A 93 -5.65 1.79 -11.10
C LYS A 93 -7.05 1.52 -10.57
N ARG A 94 -7.81 2.55 -10.19
CA ARG A 94 -9.21 2.41 -9.81
C ARG A 94 -10.03 1.81 -10.95
N LYS A 95 -9.90 2.35 -12.17
CA LYS A 95 -10.71 1.93 -13.31
C LYS A 95 -10.30 0.57 -13.89
N GLN A 96 -9.00 0.33 -14.03
CA GLN A 96 -8.49 -0.85 -14.75
C GLN A 96 -8.32 -2.08 -13.85
N GLU A 97 -8.15 -1.89 -12.53
CA GLU A 97 -7.87 -3.01 -11.62
C GLU A 97 -8.97 -3.14 -10.56
N VAL A 98 -9.27 -2.08 -9.81
CA VAL A 98 -10.27 -2.15 -8.73
C VAL A 98 -11.68 -2.39 -9.31
N ASP A 99 -12.13 -1.54 -10.22
CA ASP A 99 -13.42 -1.66 -10.91
C ASP A 99 -13.53 -2.95 -11.71
N TYR A 100 -12.41 -3.38 -12.30
CA TYR A 100 -12.38 -4.62 -13.05
C TYR A 100 -12.74 -5.82 -12.16
N VAL A 101 -12.19 -5.89 -10.96
CA VAL A 101 -12.47 -7.01 -10.05
C VAL A 101 -13.84 -6.85 -9.38
N ARG A 102 -14.15 -5.69 -8.79
CA ARG A 102 -15.34 -5.52 -7.94
C ARG A 102 -16.69 -5.55 -8.67
N LEU A 103 -16.70 -5.27 -9.98
CA LEU A 103 -17.94 -5.24 -10.78
C LEU A 103 -18.25 -6.57 -11.46
N ARG A 104 -17.54 -7.65 -11.12
CA ARG A 104 -17.73 -8.99 -11.69
C ARG A 104 -18.06 -9.97 -10.57
N PRO A 105 -19.10 -10.82 -10.74
CA PRO A 105 -19.36 -11.90 -9.80
C PRO A 105 -18.13 -12.81 -9.67
N HIS A 106 -17.70 -13.06 -8.43
CA HIS A 106 -16.65 -14.03 -8.16
C HIS A 106 -17.24 -15.45 -8.09
N PRO A 107 -16.57 -16.50 -8.61
CA PRO A 107 -17.09 -17.87 -8.52
C PRO A 107 -17.46 -18.32 -7.10
N ALA A 108 -16.70 -17.89 -6.09
CA ALA A 108 -17.03 -18.16 -4.68
C ALA A 108 -18.39 -17.58 -4.24
N GLU A 109 -18.88 -16.51 -4.87
CA GLU A 109 -20.23 -15.99 -4.58
C GLU A 109 -21.32 -16.98 -4.97
N PHE A 110 -21.10 -17.79 -6.02
CA PHE A 110 -22.04 -18.86 -6.36
C PHE A 110 -22.02 -19.96 -5.30
N GLU A 111 -20.85 -20.33 -4.77
CA GLU A 111 -20.77 -21.30 -3.67
C GLU A 111 -21.44 -20.79 -2.39
N LEU A 112 -21.43 -19.48 -2.15
CA LEU A 112 -21.99 -18.87 -0.94
C LEU A 112 -23.49 -18.56 -1.05
N TYR A 113 -23.97 -18.16 -2.23
CA TYR A 113 -25.26 -17.47 -2.38
C TYR A 113 -26.18 -18.02 -3.46
N TYR A 114 -25.78 -19.04 -4.24
CA TYR A 114 -26.57 -19.50 -5.39
C TYR A 114 -27.90 -20.18 -5.00
N ASP A 115 -27.92 -20.88 -3.87
CA ASP A 115 -29.05 -21.68 -3.37
C ASP A 115 -29.75 -21.06 -2.14
N ILE A 116 -29.50 -19.78 -1.86
CA ILE A 116 -30.25 -19.00 -0.86
C ILE A 116 -31.69 -18.73 -1.33
#